data_AF-A0A2K5J1Q4-F1
#
_entry.id   AF-A0A2K5J1Q4-F1
#
_cell.length_a   1.000
_cell.length_b   1.000
_cell.length_c   1.000
_cell.angle_alpha   90.00
_cell.angle_beta   90.00
_cell.angle_gamma   90.00
#
_symmetry.space_group_name_H-M   'P 1'
#
loop_
_entity.id
_entity.type
_entity.pdbx_description
1 polymer ?
#
loop_
_entity_poly.entity_id
_entity_poly.type
_entity_poly.pdbx_seq_one_letter_code
_entity_poly.pdbx_strand_id
1 'polypeptide(L)'
;MQVGTYIEKMFMSELSGNIIDICPVGALTSKPYAFTARPWETRKTESIDVMDAVGSNIVVSTRTGEVMRILPRMHEDINEEWISDKTRFAYDGLKRQRLTEPMIRNEKGLLTYTSWEDALSLVAGMLQSFQGKDVAAIAGGLVDAEALVALKDLLNRVDSDTLCTEEVFPTAGAGTDLRSNYLLNTTIAGVEEADVVLLVGTNPRFEAPLFNARIRKSWLHNDLKVALIGSPVDLTYRYDHLGDSPKILQDIASGSHPFRVIP
;
A
#
# COMPACT_ATOMS: atom_id res chain seq x y z
N MET A 1 12.15 6.38 37.51
CA MET A 1 11.13 5.92 36.53
C MET A 1 11.90 5.50 35.29
N GLN A 2 11.75 4.25 34.84
CA GLN A 2 12.40 3.73 33.63
C GLN A 2 11.32 3.50 32.57
N VAL A 3 11.54 3.98 31.35
CA VAL A 3 10.63 3.76 30.22
C VAL A 3 11.09 2.53 29.47
N GLY A 4 10.24 1.50 29.40
CA GLY A 4 10.54 0.23 28.75
C GLY A 4 9.44 -0.79 28.99
N THR A 5 9.54 -1.96 28.36
CA THR A 5 8.69 -3.09 28.69
C THR A 5 9.17 -3.72 30.00
N TYR A 6 8.26 -3.95 30.95
CA TYR A 6 8.61 -4.55 32.26
C TYR A 6 9.28 -5.92 32.12
N ILE A 7 8.85 -6.69 31.12
CA ILE A 7 9.44 -7.97 30.72
C ILE A 7 10.17 -7.81 29.39
N GLU A 8 11.06 -8.76 29.07
CA GLU A 8 11.70 -8.88 27.76
C GLU A 8 10.67 -9.22 26.69
N LYS A 9 9.99 -8.20 26.17
CA LYS A 9 8.97 -8.31 25.13
C LYS A 9 9.33 -7.40 23.98
N MET A 10 9.37 -7.96 22.78
CA MET A 10 9.50 -7.17 21.58
C MET A 10 8.20 -6.39 21.34
N PHE A 11 8.30 -5.06 21.28
CA PHE A 11 7.18 -4.19 20.94
C PHE A 11 6.96 -4.24 19.42
N MET A 12 6.15 -5.20 18.97
CA MET A 12 5.80 -5.39 17.56
C MET A 12 4.41 -4.84 17.31
N SER A 13 4.35 -3.77 16.50
CA SER A 13 3.13 -3.24 15.92
C SER A 13 3.49 -2.70 14.53
N GLU A 14 2.50 -2.66 13.64
CA GLU A 14 2.55 -2.14 12.30
C GLU A 14 2.95 -0.64 12.20
N LEU A 15 2.79 0.12 13.28
CA LEU A 15 3.17 1.54 13.39
C LEU A 15 4.25 1.79 14.45
N SER A 16 4.93 0.75 14.93
CA SER A 16 5.82 0.84 16.09
C SER A 16 7.04 1.74 15.85
N GLY A 17 7.55 1.80 14.63
CA GLY A 17 8.70 2.61 14.23
C GLY A 17 8.45 4.12 14.29
N ASN A 18 7.19 4.57 14.37
CA ASN A 18 6.90 5.99 14.54
C ASN A 18 7.32 6.53 15.91
N ILE A 19 7.50 5.68 16.93
CA ILE A 19 8.01 6.11 18.24
C ILE A 19 9.40 6.76 18.15
N ILE A 20 10.15 6.46 17.08
CA ILE A 20 11.46 7.05 16.80
C ILE A 20 11.33 8.54 16.50
N ASP A 21 10.27 8.95 15.79
CA ASP A 21 10.06 10.34 15.41
C ASP A 21 9.45 11.15 16.57
N ILE A 22 8.59 10.51 17.37
CA ILE A 22 8.01 11.12 18.59
C ILE A 22 9.09 11.39 19.65
N CYS A 23 10.14 10.57 19.69
CA CYS A 23 11.15 10.67 20.74
C CYS A 23 11.93 11.99 20.61
N PRO A 24 11.84 12.92 21.59
CA PRO A 24 12.49 14.23 21.48
C PRO A 24 14.02 14.13 21.64
N VAL A 25 14.53 12.94 22.00
CA VAL A 25 15.93 12.65 22.30
C VAL A 25 16.37 11.41 21.53
N GLY A 26 17.69 11.17 21.45
CA GLY A 26 18.24 9.97 20.81
C GLY A 26 18.10 8.66 21.61
N ALA A 27 17.09 8.54 22.48
CA ALA A 27 16.87 7.33 23.28
C ALA A 27 16.24 6.20 22.44
N LEU A 28 15.28 6.54 21.58
CA LEU A 28 14.67 5.62 20.62
C LEU A 28 15.17 6.01 19.24
N THR A 29 16.01 5.17 18.63
CA THR A 29 16.58 5.42 17.31
C THR A 29 16.31 4.26 16.37
N SER A 30 16.26 4.57 15.07
CA SER A 30 16.14 3.55 14.03
C SER A 30 17.39 2.69 13.98
N LYS A 31 17.24 1.41 14.35
CA LYS A 31 18.34 0.43 14.30
C LYS A 31 18.88 0.21 12.88
N PRO A 32 18.04 0.09 11.82
CA PRO A 32 18.55 -0.01 10.44
C PRO A 32 19.33 1.21 9.95
N TYR A 33 19.01 2.40 10.48
CA TYR A 33 19.70 3.66 10.14
C TYR A 33 20.90 3.96 11.05
N ALA A 34 21.09 3.18 12.12
CA ALA A 34 22.05 3.50 13.17
C ALA A 34 23.47 3.71 12.61
N PHE A 35 24.03 4.87 12.92
CA PHE A 35 25.40 5.28 12.55
C PHE A 35 25.70 5.38 11.05
N THR A 36 24.70 5.32 10.18
CA THR A 36 24.92 5.37 8.72
C THR A 36 25.12 6.80 8.19
N ALA A 37 24.37 7.79 8.69
CA ALA A 37 24.49 9.20 8.28
C ALA A 37 24.15 10.19 9.41
N ARG A 38 24.37 11.48 9.12
CA ARG A 38 23.97 12.60 9.98
C ARG A 38 22.93 13.49 9.29
N PRO A 39 21.98 14.09 10.05
CA PRO A 39 20.86 14.84 9.44
C PRO A 39 21.27 16.00 8.54
N TRP A 40 22.41 16.67 8.82
CA TRP A 40 22.90 17.79 8.02
C TRP A 40 23.61 17.35 6.72
N GLU A 41 23.97 16.07 6.59
CA GLU A 41 24.59 15.52 5.38
C GLU A 41 23.55 15.11 4.33
N THR A 42 22.30 14.91 4.75
CA THR A 42 21.25 14.34 3.91
C THR A 42 20.50 15.41 3.13
N ARG A 43 20.26 15.15 1.84
CA ARG A 43 19.31 15.89 1.00
C ARG A 43 17.91 15.32 1.22
N LYS A 44 16.92 16.20 1.26
CA LYS A 44 15.51 15.83 1.47
C LYS A 44 14.78 15.93 0.13
N THR A 45 14.13 14.85 -0.26
CA THR A 45 13.25 14.82 -1.43
C THR A 45 11.85 14.42 -0.95
N GLU A 46 10.88 15.29 -1.19
CA GLU A 46 9.48 15.00 -0.87
C GLU A 46 8.90 14.06 -1.92
N SER A 47 8.23 13.00 -1.48
CA SER A 47 7.68 11.93 -2.32
C SER A 47 6.44 11.32 -1.68
N ILE A 48 5.88 10.31 -2.35
CA ILE A 48 4.74 9.50 -1.91
C ILE A 48 5.21 8.05 -1.73
N ASP A 49 4.64 7.35 -0.76
CA ASP A 49 4.82 5.92 -0.57
C ASP A 49 3.93 5.08 -1.51
N VAL A 50 4.43 3.89 -1.86
CA VAL A 50 3.75 2.92 -2.72
C VAL A 50 3.66 1.53 -2.08
N MET A 51 4.05 1.38 -0.80
CA MET A 51 4.05 0.08 -0.09
C MET A 51 2.66 -0.40 0.34
N ASP A 52 1.69 0.51 0.35
CA ASP A 52 0.27 0.26 0.54
C ASP A 52 -0.57 1.24 -0.31
N ALA A 53 -1.87 1.00 -0.39
CA ALA A 53 -2.80 1.83 -1.17
C ALA A 53 -3.20 3.14 -0.45
N VAL A 54 -2.60 3.47 0.71
CA VAL A 54 -2.89 4.72 1.43
C VAL A 54 -2.23 5.90 0.72
N GLY A 55 -1.08 5.70 0.08
CA GLY A 55 -0.34 6.78 -0.56
C GLY A 55 0.23 7.76 0.45
N SER A 56 0.84 7.25 1.52
CA SER A 56 1.34 8.08 2.62
C SER A 56 2.41 9.07 2.16
N ASN A 57 2.35 10.31 2.65
CA ASN A 57 3.32 11.34 2.28
C ASN A 57 4.65 11.14 3.01
N ILE A 58 5.75 11.18 2.27
CA ILE A 58 7.09 10.88 2.80
C ILE A 58 8.14 11.91 2.40
N VAL A 59 9.21 11.97 3.20
CA VAL A 59 10.47 12.63 2.88
C VAL A 59 11.56 11.57 2.79
N VAL A 60 12.05 11.36 1.57
CA VAL A 60 13.18 10.46 1.29
C VAL A 60 14.47 11.23 1.56
N SER A 61 15.22 10.82 2.58
CA SER A 61 16.52 11.40 2.91
C SER A 61 17.62 10.64 2.18
N THR A 62 18.30 11.30 1.25
CA THR A 62 19.38 10.72 0.45
C THR A 62 20.73 11.32 0.82
N ARG A 63 21.80 10.54 0.66
CA ARG A 63 23.18 11.01 0.78
C ARG A 63 23.99 10.39 -0.35
N THR A 64 24.78 11.21 -1.06
CA THR A 64 25.69 10.73 -2.13
C THR A 64 25.03 9.79 -3.15
N GLY A 65 23.76 10.02 -3.49
CA GLY A 65 23.00 9.18 -4.44
C GLY A 65 22.34 7.92 -3.86
N GLU A 66 22.47 7.68 -2.56
CA GLU A 66 21.87 6.53 -1.88
C GLU A 66 20.75 6.97 -0.91
N VAL A 67 19.68 6.18 -0.84
CA VAL A 67 18.59 6.38 0.13
C VAL A 67 19.07 5.93 1.52
N MET A 68 19.08 6.86 2.47
CA MET A 68 19.57 6.60 3.83
C MET A 68 18.44 6.29 4.81
N ARG A 69 17.32 7.03 4.73
CA ARG A 69 16.12 6.80 5.55
C ARG A 69 14.88 7.41 4.89
N ILE A 70 13.72 6.95 5.32
CA ILE A 70 12.41 7.51 4.97
C ILE A 70 11.78 8.09 6.23
N LEU A 71 11.27 9.32 6.14
CA LEU A 71 10.53 9.99 7.20
C LEU A 71 9.10 10.31 6.72
N PRO A 72 8.12 10.41 7.62
CA PRO A 72 6.81 10.93 7.28
C PRO A 72 6.89 12.41 6.89
N ARG A 73 6.01 12.83 5.98
CA ARG A 73 5.69 14.25 5.72
C ARG A 73 4.26 14.49 6.19
N MET A 74 4.06 15.61 6.88
CA MET A 74 2.76 15.93 7.46
C MET A 74 1.68 16.12 6.38
N HIS A 75 0.55 15.43 6.51
CA HIS A 75 -0.66 15.67 5.73
C HIS A 75 -1.91 15.19 6.46
N GLU A 76 -2.70 16.14 6.95
CA GLU A 76 -3.88 15.88 7.78
C GLU A 76 -4.88 14.91 7.13
N ASP A 77 -5.11 15.01 5.82
CA ASP A 77 -6.15 14.19 5.17
C ASP A 77 -5.75 12.73 4.93
N ILE A 78 -4.46 12.39 5.04
CA ILE A 78 -3.95 11.05 4.71
C ILE A 78 -3.29 10.47 5.95
N ASN A 79 -2.05 10.86 6.20
CA ASN A 79 -1.18 10.17 7.14
C ASN A 79 -0.95 10.93 8.45
N GLU A 80 -1.46 12.16 8.58
CA GLU A 80 -1.05 13.12 9.62
C GLU A 80 0.47 13.18 9.61
N GLU A 81 1.14 12.76 10.69
CA GLU A 81 2.61 12.68 10.78
C GLU A 81 3.11 11.23 10.87
N TRP A 82 2.28 10.24 10.57
CA TRP A 82 2.60 8.82 10.73
C TRP A 82 2.96 8.15 9.39
N ILE A 83 3.68 7.03 9.43
CA ILE A 83 3.84 6.09 8.29
C ILE A 83 3.92 4.65 8.81
N SER A 84 3.66 3.67 7.95
CA SER A 84 3.76 2.26 8.35
C SER A 84 5.21 1.84 8.53
N ASP A 85 5.44 0.81 9.36
CA ASP A 85 6.78 0.24 9.52
C ASP A 85 7.30 -0.38 8.22
N LYS A 86 6.39 -0.88 7.38
CA LYS A 86 6.69 -1.34 6.02
C LYS A 86 7.29 -0.18 5.22
N THR A 87 6.60 0.96 5.12
CA THR A 87 7.08 2.18 4.46
C THR A 87 8.42 2.65 5.02
N ARG A 88 8.54 2.72 6.35
CA ARG A 88 9.69 3.29 7.06
C ARG A 88 10.98 2.51 6.82
N PHE A 89 10.91 1.19 6.71
CA PHE A 89 12.08 0.31 6.65
C PHE A 89 12.26 -0.41 5.31
N ALA A 90 11.33 -0.30 4.36
CA ALA A 90 11.45 -0.96 3.05
C ALA A 90 12.58 -0.41 2.16
N TYR A 91 13.18 0.75 2.48
CA TYR A 91 14.24 1.37 1.67
C TYR A 91 15.50 0.51 1.53
N ASP A 92 15.77 -0.43 2.44
CA ASP A 92 16.88 -1.38 2.29
C ASP A 92 16.66 -2.31 1.08
N GLY A 93 15.40 -2.66 0.79
CA GLY A 93 15.03 -3.46 -0.37
C GLY A 93 15.39 -2.80 -1.70
N LEU A 94 15.41 -1.46 -1.77
CA LEU A 94 15.77 -0.72 -2.99
C LEU A 94 17.24 -0.91 -3.40
N LYS A 95 18.09 -1.44 -2.52
CA LYS A 95 19.52 -1.62 -2.77
C LYS A 95 19.87 -3.07 -3.14
N ARG A 96 18.93 -3.99 -3.00
CA ARG A 96 19.17 -5.43 -3.09
C ARG A 96 18.37 -6.02 -4.25
N GLN A 97 18.96 -7.00 -4.94
CA GLN A 97 18.31 -7.75 -6.04
C GLN A 97 17.71 -6.85 -7.14
N ARG A 98 18.41 -5.77 -7.49
CA ARG A 98 17.98 -4.82 -8.52
C ARG A 98 18.28 -5.39 -9.92
N LEU A 99 17.34 -5.17 -10.84
CA LEU A 99 17.58 -5.37 -12.27
C LEU A 99 18.47 -4.21 -12.77
N THR A 100 19.75 -4.48 -12.98
CA THR A 100 20.74 -3.46 -13.37
C THR A 100 21.01 -3.41 -14.87
N GLU A 101 20.89 -4.55 -15.54
CA GLU A 101 21.19 -4.72 -16.96
C GLU A 101 20.07 -5.53 -17.64
N PRO A 102 19.73 -5.23 -18.90
CA PRO A 102 18.83 -6.07 -19.69
C PRO A 102 19.39 -7.50 -19.81
N MET A 103 18.49 -8.49 -19.75
CA MET A 103 18.86 -9.89 -19.91
C MET A 103 17.94 -10.57 -20.93
N ILE A 104 18.52 -11.39 -21.80
CA ILE A 104 17.80 -12.22 -22.77
C ILE A 104 18.13 -13.69 -22.54
N ARG A 105 17.25 -14.60 -22.97
CA ARG A 105 17.53 -16.04 -22.90
C ARG A 105 18.40 -16.46 -24.07
N ASN A 106 19.49 -17.17 -23.77
CA ASN A 106 20.34 -17.80 -24.79
C ASN A 106 19.75 -19.12 -25.31
N GLU A 107 20.43 -19.76 -26.26
CA GLU A 107 20.04 -21.06 -26.84
C GLU A 107 19.92 -22.19 -25.79
N LYS A 108 20.60 -22.05 -24.64
CA LYS A 108 20.52 -22.99 -23.51
C LYS A 108 19.37 -22.66 -22.54
N GLY A 109 18.57 -21.63 -22.82
CA GLY A 109 17.46 -21.17 -22.00
C GLY A 109 17.86 -20.35 -20.77
N LEU A 110 19.14 -19.99 -20.60
CA LEU A 110 19.64 -19.23 -19.46
C LEU A 110 19.65 -17.72 -19.77
N LEU A 111 19.39 -16.89 -18.75
CA LEU A 111 19.47 -15.44 -18.87
C LEU A 111 20.93 -14.98 -18.97
N THR A 112 21.22 -14.15 -19.97
CA THR A 112 22.52 -13.55 -20.21
C THR A 112 22.38 -12.05 -20.42
N TYR A 113 23.32 -11.28 -19.88
CA TYR A 113 23.37 -9.82 -20.05
C TYR A 113 23.50 -9.42 -21.51
N THR A 114 22.81 -8.34 -21.89
CA THR A 114 22.80 -7.83 -23.26
C THR A 114 22.64 -6.30 -23.29
N SER A 115 22.79 -5.71 -24.48
CA SER A 115 22.59 -4.29 -24.70
C SER A 115 21.09 -3.93 -24.74
N TRP A 116 20.78 -2.64 -24.57
CA TRP A 116 19.41 -2.15 -24.70
C TRP A 116 18.90 -2.30 -26.14
N GLU A 117 19.77 -2.08 -27.12
CA GLU A 117 19.44 -2.19 -28.54
C GLU A 117 19.01 -3.61 -28.90
N ASP A 118 19.77 -4.61 -28.46
CA ASP A 118 19.47 -6.03 -28.74
C ASP A 118 18.16 -6.45 -28.05
N ALA A 119 18.01 -6.11 -26.77
CA ALA A 119 16.81 -6.46 -26.00
C ALA A 119 15.54 -5.83 -26.58
N LEU A 120 15.58 -4.53 -26.90
CA LEU A 120 14.43 -3.82 -27.47
C LEU A 120 14.12 -4.26 -28.90
N SER A 121 15.14 -4.54 -29.72
CA SER A 121 14.93 -5.05 -31.09
C SER A 121 14.25 -6.41 -31.09
N LEU A 122 14.63 -7.30 -30.17
CA LEU A 122 13.99 -8.60 -30.00
C LEU A 122 12.53 -8.45 -29.56
N VAL A 123 12.26 -7.62 -28.54
CA VAL A 123 10.89 -7.37 -28.05
C VAL A 123 10.03 -6.72 -29.15
N ALA A 124 10.56 -5.75 -29.89
CA ALA A 124 9.86 -5.11 -31.00
C ALA A 124 9.55 -6.08 -32.14
N GLY A 125 10.51 -6.94 -32.51
CA GLY A 125 10.30 -7.97 -33.53
C GLY A 125 9.20 -8.97 -33.14
N MET A 126 9.17 -9.38 -31.87
CA MET A 126 8.09 -10.23 -31.34
C MET A 126 6.75 -9.50 -31.33
N LEU A 127 6.71 -8.25 -30.85
CA LEU A 127 5.48 -7.46 -30.78
C LEU A 127 4.89 -7.17 -32.16
N GLN A 128 5.72 -7.02 -33.20
CA GLN A 128 5.28 -6.85 -34.59
C GLN A 128 4.76 -8.15 -35.22
N SER A 129 5.16 -9.32 -34.69
CA SER A 129 4.79 -10.63 -35.23
C SER A 129 3.43 -11.12 -34.75
N PHE A 130 2.91 -10.56 -33.65
CA PHE A 130 1.62 -10.89 -33.08
C PHE A 130 0.66 -9.71 -33.18
N GLN A 131 -0.64 -9.98 -33.34
CA GLN A 131 -1.67 -8.95 -33.43
C GLN A 131 -2.89 -9.34 -32.61
N GLY A 132 -3.58 -8.33 -32.08
CA GLY A 132 -4.81 -8.53 -31.33
C GLY A 132 -4.62 -9.42 -30.10
N LYS A 133 -5.39 -10.51 -30.04
CA LYS A 133 -5.56 -11.34 -28.84
C LYS A 133 -4.35 -12.20 -28.45
N ASP A 134 -3.33 -12.25 -29.29
CA ASP A 134 -2.11 -13.03 -29.03
C ASP A 134 -1.13 -12.31 -28.08
N VAL A 135 -1.35 -11.01 -27.84
CA VAL A 135 -0.54 -10.18 -26.95
C VAL A 135 -1.37 -9.79 -25.74
N ALA A 136 -0.80 -9.97 -24.54
CA ALA A 136 -1.37 -9.51 -23.29
C ALA A 136 -0.31 -8.82 -22.44
N ALA A 137 -0.74 -7.91 -21.57
CA ALA A 137 0.12 -7.27 -20.59
C ALA A 137 -0.41 -7.49 -19.16
N ILE A 138 0.51 -7.73 -18.23
CA ILE A 138 0.21 -7.89 -16.80
C ILE A 138 0.89 -6.75 -16.05
N ALA A 139 0.10 -5.92 -15.39
CA ALA A 139 0.56 -4.82 -14.55
C ALA A 139 0.74 -5.27 -13.10
N GLY A 140 1.95 -5.03 -12.56
CA GLY A 140 2.25 -5.26 -11.15
C GLY A 140 1.71 -4.18 -10.22
N GLY A 141 1.58 -4.48 -8.93
CA GLY A 141 1.00 -3.55 -7.94
C GLY A 141 1.79 -2.26 -7.65
N LEU A 142 3.03 -2.12 -8.15
CA LEU A 142 3.91 -0.96 -7.90
C LEU A 142 4.19 -0.11 -9.15
N VAL A 143 3.44 -0.34 -10.24
CA VAL A 143 3.63 0.39 -11.51
C VAL A 143 2.94 1.75 -11.46
N ASP A 144 3.59 2.77 -11.99
CA ASP A 144 3.08 4.14 -12.11
C ASP A 144 2.05 4.29 -13.23
N ALA A 145 1.15 5.27 -13.11
CA ALA A 145 0.06 5.47 -14.06
C ALA A 145 0.58 5.82 -15.47
N GLU A 146 1.70 6.53 -15.56
CA GLU A 146 2.35 6.91 -16.80
C GLU A 146 2.81 5.69 -17.61
N ALA A 147 3.46 4.72 -16.97
CA ALA A 147 3.86 3.48 -17.61
C ALA A 147 2.64 2.64 -18.03
N LEU A 148 1.57 2.62 -17.22
CA LEU A 148 0.32 1.95 -17.58
C LEU A 148 -0.32 2.56 -18.83
N VAL A 149 -0.35 3.89 -18.93
CA VAL A 149 -0.86 4.59 -20.12
C VAL A 149 0.03 4.32 -21.33
N ALA A 150 1.35 4.42 -21.17
CA ALA A 150 2.29 4.15 -22.26
C ALA A 150 2.17 2.72 -22.80
N LEU A 151 2.05 1.73 -21.90
CA LEU A 151 1.87 0.33 -22.27
C LEU A 151 0.49 0.08 -22.90
N LYS A 152 -0.57 0.66 -22.33
CA LYS A 152 -1.92 0.60 -22.91
C LYS A 152 -1.96 1.18 -24.32
N ASP A 153 -1.37 2.34 -24.53
CA ASP A 153 -1.31 2.97 -25.85
C ASP A 153 -0.47 2.15 -26.83
N LEU A 154 0.62 1.51 -26.38
CA LEU A 154 1.41 0.59 -27.19
C LEU A 154 0.59 -0.63 -27.63
N LEU A 155 -0.15 -1.27 -26.71
CA LEU A 155 -1.02 -2.41 -27.03
C LEU A 155 -2.18 -2.02 -27.95
N ASN A 156 -2.75 -0.82 -27.74
CA ASN A 156 -3.79 -0.28 -28.62
C ASN A 156 -3.28 -0.12 -30.07
N ARG A 157 -1.98 0.16 -30.30
CA ARG A 157 -1.41 0.23 -31.66
C ARG A 157 -1.33 -1.13 -32.35
N VAL A 158 -1.29 -2.23 -31.61
CA VAL A 158 -1.33 -3.60 -32.13
C VAL A 158 -2.72 -4.24 -32.02
N ASP A 159 -3.75 -3.42 -31.79
CA ASP A 159 -5.16 -3.81 -31.66
C ASP A 159 -5.42 -4.81 -30.52
N SER A 160 -4.58 -4.81 -29.48
CA SER A 160 -4.78 -5.63 -28.28
C SER A 160 -5.44 -4.83 -27.16
N ASP A 161 -6.55 -5.35 -26.66
CA ASP A 161 -7.28 -4.87 -25.49
C ASP A 161 -6.97 -5.67 -24.22
N THR A 162 -6.11 -6.68 -24.30
CA THR A 162 -5.88 -7.66 -23.22
C THR A 162 -4.89 -7.13 -22.19
N LEU A 163 -5.41 -6.32 -21.27
CA LEU A 163 -4.68 -5.71 -20.16
C LEU A 163 -5.18 -6.31 -18.83
N CYS A 164 -4.26 -6.92 -18.09
CA CYS A 164 -4.55 -7.57 -16.80
C CYS A 164 -3.77 -6.88 -15.68
N THR A 165 -4.36 -6.85 -14.49
CA THR A 165 -3.70 -6.46 -13.24
C THR A 165 -3.47 -7.69 -12.35
N GLU A 166 -2.54 -7.62 -11.41
CA GLU A 166 -2.31 -8.70 -10.44
C GLU A 166 -3.55 -9.00 -9.56
N GLU A 167 -4.27 -7.95 -9.15
CA GLU A 167 -5.48 -8.08 -8.34
C GLU A 167 -6.73 -8.05 -9.22
N VAL A 168 -7.66 -8.98 -8.96
CA VAL A 168 -8.90 -9.11 -9.70
C VAL A 168 -9.99 -8.26 -9.04
N PHE A 169 -10.55 -7.32 -9.80
CA PHE A 169 -11.74 -6.57 -9.40
C PHE A 169 -12.97 -7.09 -10.17
N PRO A 170 -14.12 -7.32 -9.51
CA PRO A 170 -15.33 -7.80 -10.18
C PRO A 170 -15.86 -6.77 -11.18
N THR A 171 -15.98 -7.16 -12.44
CA THR A 171 -16.44 -6.30 -13.55
C THR A 171 -17.93 -6.44 -13.86
N ALA A 172 -18.69 -7.18 -13.05
CA ALA A 172 -20.13 -7.35 -13.27
C ALA A 172 -20.89 -6.01 -13.08
N GLY A 173 -21.86 -5.74 -13.95
CA GLY A 173 -22.66 -4.51 -13.90
C GLY A 173 -21.86 -3.30 -14.39
N ALA A 174 -21.74 -2.26 -13.55
CA ALA A 174 -21.00 -1.05 -13.88
C ALA A 174 -19.47 -1.21 -13.78
N GLY A 175 -18.98 -2.29 -13.15
CA GLY A 175 -17.56 -2.62 -13.04
C GLY A 175 -16.67 -1.40 -12.75
N THR A 176 -15.73 -1.15 -13.66
CA THR A 176 -14.74 -0.06 -13.59
C THR A 176 -15.19 1.24 -14.28
N ASP A 177 -16.38 1.28 -14.87
CA ASP A 177 -16.87 2.48 -15.58
C ASP A 177 -17.15 3.63 -14.58
N LEU A 178 -17.69 3.28 -13.41
CA LEU A 178 -17.96 4.22 -12.33
C LEU A 178 -16.84 4.20 -11.30
N ARG A 179 -16.11 5.31 -11.17
CA ARG A 179 -15.00 5.47 -10.21
C ARG A 179 -15.42 5.25 -8.76
N SER A 180 -16.68 5.52 -8.42
CA SER A 180 -17.22 5.34 -7.08
C SER A 180 -17.19 3.89 -6.59
N ASN A 181 -17.08 2.91 -7.49
CA ASN A 181 -17.16 1.49 -7.13
C ASN A 181 -15.88 0.94 -6.49
N TYR A 182 -14.73 1.59 -6.69
CA TYR A 182 -13.42 1.12 -6.24
C TYR A 182 -12.62 2.17 -5.45
N LEU A 183 -13.24 3.31 -5.15
CA LEU A 183 -12.66 4.36 -4.31
C LEU A 183 -13.21 4.28 -2.88
N LEU A 184 -12.38 4.72 -1.93
CA LEU A 184 -12.87 5.11 -0.60
C LEU A 184 -13.56 6.48 -0.71
N ASN A 185 -14.84 6.49 -1.04
CA ASN A 185 -15.58 7.71 -1.37
C ASN A 185 -15.67 8.73 -0.23
N THR A 186 -15.60 8.29 1.03
CA THR A 186 -15.69 9.16 2.23
C THR A 186 -14.41 9.93 2.51
N THR A 187 -13.28 9.58 1.89
CA THR A 187 -11.90 9.97 2.28
C THR A 187 -11.43 9.37 3.60
N ILE A 188 -10.12 9.44 3.86
CA ILE A 188 -9.51 8.97 5.12
C ILE A 188 -9.87 9.93 6.26
N ALA A 189 -9.74 11.25 6.06
CA ALA A 189 -10.16 12.25 7.04
C ALA A 189 -11.66 12.16 7.40
N GLY A 190 -12.52 11.89 6.42
CA GLY A 190 -13.97 11.78 6.62
C GLY A 190 -14.40 10.63 7.56
N VAL A 191 -13.51 9.68 7.86
CA VAL A 191 -13.77 8.66 8.90
C VAL A 191 -14.00 9.29 10.27
N GLU A 192 -13.42 10.46 10.53
CA GLU A 192 -13.61 11.17 11.81
C GLU A 192 -15.05 11.68 11.99
N GLU A 193 -15.80 11.89 10.91
CA GLU A 193 -17.19 12.34 10.96
C GLU A 193 -18.20 11.18 11.07
N ALA A 194 -17.74 9.93 10.89
CA ALA A 194 -18.60 8.76 10.95
C ALA A 194 -18.99 8.41 12.40
N ASP A 195 -20.24 8.01 12.59
CA ASP A 195 -20.80 7.50 13.85
C ASP A 195 -20.76 5.96 13.93
N VAL A 196 -20.89 5.30 12.78
CA VAL A 196 -20.83 3.84 12.63
C VAL A 196 -19.97 3.47 11.43
N VAL A 197 -19.00 2.57 11.64
CA VAL A 197 -18.16 2.00 10.57
C VAL A 197 -18.37 0.48 10.52
N LEU A 198 -18.79 -0.02 9.36
CA LEU A 198 -18.89 -1.45 9.09
C LEU A 198 -17.73 -1.89 8.17
N LEU A 199 -16.88 -2.77 8.69
CA LEU A 199 -15.80 -3.40 7.95
C LEU A 199 -16.26 -4.76 7.42
N VAL A 200 -16.01 -5.03 6.14
CA VAL A 200 -16.43 -6.28 5.48
C VAL A 200 -15.22 -6.95 4.83
N GLY A 201 -14.85 -8.13 5.33
CA GLY A 201 -13.82 -9.00 4.76
C GLY A 201 -12.40 -8.44 4.74
N THR A 202 -12.15 -7.29 5.38
CA THR A 202 -10.86 -6.58 5.37
C THR A 202 -10.17 -6.65 6.72
N ASN A 203 -8.84 -6.69 6.70
CA ASN A 203 -8.01 -6.40 7.85
C ASN A 203 -7.27 -5.07 7.64
N PRO A 204 -7.90 -3.92 7.98
CA PRO A 204 -7.33 -2.61 7.69
C PRO A 204 -6.00 -2.39 8.44
N ARG A 205 -5.76 -3.11 9.53
CA ARG A 205 -4.50 -3.01 10.29
C ARG A 205 -3.28 -3.36 9.46
N PHE A 206 -3.36 -4.33 8.55
CA PHE A 206 -2.22 -4.76 7.73
C PHE A 206 -2.30 -4.30 6.28
N GLU A 207 -3.52 -4.15 5.75
CA GLU A 207 -3.75 -3.68 4.39
C GLU A 207 -3.49 -2.17 4.27
N ALA A 208 -4.02 -1.39 5.21
CA ALA A 208 -3.91 0.07 5.24
C ALA A 208 -3.69 0.57 6.70
N PRO A 209 -2.50 0.35 7.29
CA PRO A 209 -2.27 0.56 8.72
C PRO A 209 -2.65 1.95 9.23
N LEU A 210 -2.47 3.00 8.42
CA LEU A 210 -2.81 4.37 8.77
C LEU A 210 -4.31 4.64 8.70
N PHE A 211 -5.02 3.97 7.80
CA PHE A 211 -6.49 3.98 7.80
C PHE A 211 -7.02 3.35 9.09
N ASN A 212 -6.42 2.24 9.54
CA ASN A 212 -6.75 1.64 10.83
C ASN A 212 -6.41 2.57 12.01
N ALA A 213 -5.30 3.31 11.93
CA ALA A 213 -4.95 4.32 12.93
C ALA A 213 -6.00 5.44 13.00
N ARG A 214 -6.52 5.86 11.84
CA ARG A 214 -7.60 6.85 11.76
C ARG A 214 -8.88 6.33 12.40
N ILE A 215 -9.30 5.10 12.08
CA ILE A 215 -10.44 4.45 12.73
C ILE A 215 -10.23 4.38 14.25
N ARG A 216 -9.02 4.00 14.71
CA ARG A 216 -8.69 3.96 16.14
C ARG A 216 -8.77 5.33 16.80
N LYS A 217 -8.29 6.38 16.12
CA LYS A 217 -8.37 7.77 16.59
C LYS A 217 -9.84 8.19 16.76
N SER A 218 -10.67 7.95 15.73
CA SER A 218 -12.11 8.23 15.78
C SER A 218 -12.81 7.40 16.86
N TRP A 219 -12.44 6.14 17.05
CA TRP A 219 -12.93 5.28 18.14
C TRP A 219 -12.60 5.83 19.53
N LEU A 220 -11.42 6.41 19.71
CA LEU A 220 -10.98 6.95 20.99
C LEU A 220 -11.62 8.32 21.31
N HIS A 221 -11.83 9.16 20.30
CA HIS A 221 -12.24 10.55 20.48
C HIS A 221 -13.73 10.81 20.24
N ASN A 222 -14.37 10.04 19.35
CA ASN A 222 -15.71 10.31 18.84
C ASN A 222 -16.72 9.20 19.21
N ASP A 223 -16.35 8.26 20.09
CA ASP A 223 -17.16 7.09 20.47
C ASP A 223 -17.68 6.28 19.27
N LEU A 224 -16.88 6.19 18.20
CA LEU A 224 -17.22 5.48 16.96
C LEU A 224 -17.55 4.00 17.23
N LYS A 225 -18.70 3.54 16.72
CA LYS A 225 -19.05 2.11 16.75
C LYS A 225 -18.49 1.41 15.52
N VAL A 226 -17.63 0.42 15.76
CA VAL A 226 -17.04 -0.39 14.69
C VAL A 226 -17.61 -1.80 14.73
N ALA A 227 -18.03 -2.31 13.58
CA ALA A 227 -18.42 -3.70 13.41
C ALA A 227 -17.60 -4.37 12.31
N LEU A 228 -17.35 -5.67 12.44
CA LEU A 228 -16.59 -6.47 11.48
C LEU A 228 -17.38 -7.70 11.06
N ILE A 229 -17.55 -7.86 9.75
CA ILE A 229 -17.98 -9.10 9.09
C ILE A 229 -16.75 -9.71 8.44
N GLY A 230 -16.31 -10.87 8.89
CA GLY A 230 -15.09 -11.52 8.40
C GLY A 230 -14.42 -12.36 9.48
N SER A 231 -13.16 -12.71 9.27
CA SER A 231 -12.38 -13.42 10.28
C SER A 231 -12.16 -12.54 11.52
N PRO A 232 -12.19 -13.11 12.74
CA PRO A 232 -11.91 -12.35 13.96
C PRO A 232 -10.42 -12.00 14.04
N VAL A 233 -10.08 -10.75 13.75
CA VAL A 233 -8.70 -10.24 13.74
C VAL A 233 -8.46 -9.22 14.84
N ASP A 234 -7.22 -9.05 15.28
CA ASP A 234 -6.86 -8.00 16.26
C ASP A 234 -6.67 -6.66 15.55
N LEU A 235 -7.63 -5.74 15.70
CA LEU A 235 -7.60 -4.40 15.14
C LEU A 235 -7.03 -3.34 16.09
N THR A 236 -6.56 -3.74 17.28
CA THR A 236 -6.09 -2.90 18.40
C THR A 236 -7.18 -2.18 19.21
N TYR A 237 -8.39 -2.02 18.68
CA TYR A 237 -9.56 -1.47 19.37
C TYR A 237 -10.70 -2.50 19.44
N ARG A 238 -11.69 -2.25 20.31
CA ARG A 238 -12.85 -3.16 20.46
C ARG A 238 -13.87 -2.88 19.36
N TYR A 239 -14.40 -3.94 18.77
CA TYR A 239 -15.42 -3.89 17.73
C TYR A 239 -16.46 -5.00 17.95
N ASP A 240 -17.61 -4.85 17.32
CA ASP A 240 -18.66 -5.86 17.29
C ASP A 240 -18.40 -6.84 16.14
N HIS A 241 -17.99 -8.07 16.47
CA HIS A 241 -17.81 -9.13 15.47
C HIS A 241 -19.18 -9.72 15.13
N LEU A 242 -19.64 -9.52 13.90
CA LEU A 242 -20.97 -9.97 13.46
C LEU A 242 -20.95 -11.42 12.95
N GLY A 243 -19.77 -11.95 12.64
CA GLY A 243 -19.54 -13.29 12.09
C GLY A 243 -18.71 -13.25 10.80
N ASP A 244 -18.41 -14.42 10.24
CA ASP A 244 -17.55 -14.60 9.06
C ASP A 244 -18.32 -14.96 7.78
N SER A 245 -19.62 -15.24 7.89
CA SER A 245 -20.44 -15.70 6.77
C SER A 245 -20.94 -14.53 5.91
N PRO A 246 -20.82 -14.61 4.56
CA PRO A 246 -21.42 -13.62 3.67
C PRO A 246 -22.95 -13.50 3.77
N LYS A 247 -23.64 -14.50 4.35
CA LYS A 247 -25.09 -14.46 4.58
C LYS A 247 -25.51 -13.30 5.48
N ILE A 248 -24.63 -12.87 6.39
CA ILE A 248 -24.87 -11.73 7.29
C ILE A 248 -25.13 -10.46 6.49
N LEU A 249 -24.51 -10.30 5.31
CA LEU A 249 -24.77 -9.15 4.44
C LEU A 249 -26.22 -9.16 3.91
N GLN A 250 -26.79 -10.34 3.64
CA GLN A 250 -28.20 -10.47 3.24
C GLN A 250 -29.13 -10.15 4.41
N ASP A 251 -28.78 -10.60 5.62
CA ASP A 251 -29.56 -10.33 6.83
C ASP A 251 -29.58 -8.83 7.17
N ILE A 252 -28.43 -8.15 7.05
CA ILE A 252 -28.32 -6.70 7.21
C ILE A 252 -29.11 -5.97 6.11
N ALA A 253 -28.96 -6.38 4.85
CA ALA A 253 -29.68 -5.78 3.73
C ALA A 253 -31.21 -5.95 3.84
N SER A 254 -31.68 -7.06 4.41
CA SER A 254 -33.10 -7.30 4.66
C SER A 254 -33.63 -6.64 5.94
N GLY A 255 -32.75 -6.13 6.80
CA GLY A 255 -33.09 -5.52 8.09
C GLY A 255 -33.44 -6.53 9.20
N SER A 256 -33.21 -7.83 8.97
CA SER A 256 -33.44 -8.89 9.98
C SER A 256 -32.33 -8.95 11.04
N HIS A 257 -31.13 -8.50 10.69
CA HIS A 257 -29.96 -8.53 11.58
C HIS A 257 -30.05 -7.46 12.69
N PRO A 258 -29.65 -7.75 13.95
CA PRO A 258 -29.67 -6.77 15.04
C PRO A 258 -28.82 -5.53 14.80
N PHE A 259 -27.73 -5.67 14.03
CA PHE A 259 -26.94 -4.56 13.49
C PHE A 259 -27.70 -3.92 12.32
N ARG A 260 -28.86 -3.35 12.61
CA ARG A 260 -29.62 -2.54 11.65
C ARG A 260 -29.10 -1.11 11.70
N VAL A 261 -28.87 -0.52 10.54
CA VAL A 261 -28.66 0.92 10.43
C VAL A 261 -29.98 1.57 10.82
N ILE A 262 -30.04 2.20 11.99
CA ILE A 262 -31.19 3.02 12.37
C ILE A 262 -31.09 4.30 11.53
N PRO A 263 -32.11 4.66 10.75
CA PRO A 263 -32.11 5.90 9.99
C PRO A 263 -32.07 7.13 10.90
#